data_AF-A0A261FQG0-F1
#
_entry.id   AF-A0A261FQG0-F1
#
_cell.length_a   1.000
_cell.length_b   1.000
_cell.length_c   1.000
_cell.angle_alpha   90.00
_cell.angle_beta   90.00
_cell.angle_gamma   90.00
#
_symmetry.space_group_name_H-M   'P 1'
#
loop_
_entity.id
_entity.type
_entity.pdbx_description
1 polymer ?
#
loop_
_entity_poly.entity_id
_entity_poly.type
_entity_poly.pdbx_seq_one_letter_code
_entity_poly.pdbx_strand_id
1 'polypeptide(L)'
;MTIFAVKRPDDAPVFDIVRRTDTFIQGDCLVVKTGYARRIYDDVREQYLHLLCCGMIDDDQIVLQMCARWNPEHYAILPSSWFSPLRDYTGEASRTQAVPYGDDEKTISARQRYHWAKLCLKHSIRQFRHMMRTITLA
;
A
#
# COMPACT_ATOMS: atom_id res chain seq x y z
N MET A 1 13.11 12.25 -2.56
CA MET A 1 12.96 10.83 -2.91
C MET A 1 11.84 10.71 -3.92
N THR A 2 11.97 9.85 -4.92
CA THR A 2 10.88 9.57 -5.86
C THR A 2 10.33 8.19 -5.55
N ILE A 3 9.02 8.11 -5.37
CA ILE A 3 8.23 6.89 -5.20
C ILE A 3 7.19 6.80 -6.31
N PHE A 4 6.75 5.58 -6.59
CA PHE A 4 5.92 5.27 -7.76
C PHE A 4 4.54 4.81 -7.33
N ALA A 5 3.51 5.30 -8.01
CA ALA A 5 2.13 5.11 -7.62
C ALA A 5 1.33 4.46 -8.75
N VAL A 6 0.70 3.33 -8.42
CA VAL A 6 -0.22 2.59 -9.31
C VAL A 6 -1.62 3.17 -9.32
N LYS A 7 -1.99 3.83 -8.23
CA LYS A 7 -3.23 4.58 -8.07
C LYS A 7 -2.90 5.94 -7.48
N ARG A 8 -3.68 6.96 -7.81
CA ARG A 8 -3.52 8.29 -7.23
C ARG A 8 -3.76 8.19 -5.72
N PRO A 9 -2.79 8.53 -4.86
CA PRO A 9 -3.02 8.57 -3.42
C PRO A 9 -4.15 9.56 -3.12
N ASP A 10 -5.09 9.12 -2.28
CA ASP A 10 -6.20 9.95 -1.83
C ASP A 10 -5.91 10.54 -0.43
N ASP A 11 -6.91 11.17 0.18
CA ASP A 11 -6.86 11.72 1.53
C ASP A 11 -7.51 10.79 2.57
N ALA A 12 -7.75 9.51 2.22
CA ALA A 12 -8.36 8.57 3.16
C ALA A 12 -7.47 8.38 4.40
N PRO A 13 -8.05 8.25 5.61
CA PRO A 13 -7.26 7.98 6.81
C PRO A 13 -6.43 6.71 6.68
N VAL A 14 -5.20 6.71 7.22
CA VAL A 14 -4.26 5.57 7.11
C VAL A 14 -4.87 4.27 7.62
N PHE A 15 -5.58 4.30 8.76
CA PHE A 15 -6.23 3.11 9.32
C PHE A 15 -7.29 2.51 8.38
N ASP A 16 -7.96 3.35 7.60
CA ASP A 16 -8.96 2.91 6.63
C ASP A 16 -8.30 2.26 5.40
N ILE A 17 -7.16 2.81 4.96
CA ILE A 17 -6.35 2.25 3.87
C ILE A 17 -5.82 0.86 4.27
N VAL A 18 -5.20 0.75 5.45
CA VAL A 18 -4.69 -0.52 6.00
C VAL A 18 -5.82 -1.55 6.14
N ARG A 19 -6.96 -1.14 6.70
CA ARG A 19 -8.12 -2.05 6.87
C ARG A 19 -8.66 -2.57 5.54
N ARG A 20 -8.66 -1.74 4.49
CA ARG A 20 -9.11 -2.13 3.15
C ARG A 20 -8.02 -2.83 2.33
N THR A 21 -6.78 -2.85 2.82
CA THR A 21 -5.60 -3.34 2.08
C THR A 21 -5.45 -2.62 0.74
N ASP A 22 -5.77 -1.32 0.72
CA ASP A 22 -5.69 -0.51 -0.50
C ASP A 22 -4.22 -0.16 -0.79
N THR A 23 -3.77 -0.50 -2.00
CA THR A 23 -2.42 -0.19 -2.46
C THR A 23 -2.42 0.98 -3.44
N PHE A 24 -1.67 2.04 -3.10
CA PHE A 24 -1.45 3.19 -3.96
C PHE A 24 -0.01 3.28 -4.45
N ILE A 25 0.95 3.10 -3.53
CA ILE A 25 2.39 3.19 -3.78
C ILE A 25 2.96 1.79 -4.00
N GLN A 26 3.95 1.68 -4.88
CA GLN A 26 4.70 0.45 -5.09
C GLN A 26 5.93 0.42 -4.18
N GLY A 27 6.23 -0.74 -3.59
CA GLY A 27 7.37 -0.93 -2.69
C GLY A 27 8.63 -1.47 -3.37
N ASP A 28 8.52 -1.90 -4.63
CA ASP A 28 9.58 -2.61 -5.35
C ASP A 28 10.75 -1.73 -5.81
N CYS A 29 10.51 -0.44 -6.04
CA CYS A 29 11.54 0.48 -6.52
C CYS A 29 11.38 1.89 -5.96
N LEU A 30 12.51 2.51 -5.61
CA LEU A 30 12.60 3.86 -5.05
C LEU A 30 13.81 4.55 -5.67
N VAL A 31 13.70 5.84 -6.02
CA VAL A 31 14.86 6.62 -6.49
C VAL A 31 15.27 7.65 -5.44
N VAL A 32 16.53 7.58 -5.02
CA VAL A 32 17.07 8.37 -3.93
C VAL A 32 18.45 8.95 -4.29
N LYS A 33 18.73 10.18 -3.85
CA LYS A 33 20.08 10.75 -3.87
C LYS A 33 20.92 10.10 -2.77
N THR A 34 22.16 9.69 -3.05
CA THR A 34 23.00 8.86 -2.17
C THR A 34 23.05 9.31 -0.70
N GLY A 35 23.11 10.61 -0.40
CA GLY A 35 23.16 11.14 0.97
C GLY A 35 21.83 11.12 1.73
N TYR A 36 20.72 10.74 1.09
CA TYR A 36 19.37 10.85 1.64
C TYR A 36 18.84 9.53 2.22
N ALA A 37 19.54 8.41 2.00
CA ALA A 37 19.12 7.08 2.45
C ALA A 37 18.94 7.01 3.97
N ARG A 38 19.80 7.69 4.74
CA ARG A 38 19.67 7.73 6.20
C ARG A 38 18.34 8.36 6.65
N ARG A 39 17.94 9.46 6.01
CA ARG A 39 16.67 10.12 6.34
C ARG A 39 15.47 9.23 6.00
N ILE A 40 15.52 8.51 4.88
CA ILE A 40 14.47 7.55 4.53
C ILE A 40 14.33 6.48 5.61
N TYR A 41 15.45 5.95 6.09
CA TYR A 41 15.42 4.97 7.18
C TYR A 41 14.74 5.54 8.43
N ASP A 42 15.08 6.77 8.81
CA ASP A 42 14.51 7.41 9.99
C ASP A 42 12.99 7.67 9.81
N ASP A 43 12.57 8.21 8.66
CA ASP A 43 11.15 8.44 8.32
C ASP A 43 10.35 7.13 8.31
N VAL A 44 10.83 6.09 7.60
CA VAL A 44 10.19 4.76 7.51
C VAL A 44 10.06 4.13 8.90
N ARG A 45 11.11 4.19 9.72
CA ARG A 45 11.09 3.64 11.08
C ARG A 45 10.04 4.34 11.94
N GLU A 46 9.94 5.65 11.85
CA GLU A 46 8.93 6.43 12.58
C GLU A 46 7.51 6.04 12.16
N GLN A 47 7.26 5.93 10.85
CA GLN A 47 5.94 5.54 10.34
C GLN A 47 5.54 4.11 10.73
N TYR A 48 6.48 3.15 10.74
CA TYR A 48 6.22 1.81 11.29
C TYR A 48 5.86 1.86 12.78
N LEU A 49 6.55 2.68 13.58
CA LEU A 49 6.21 2.83 15.00
C LEU A 49 4.79 3.37 15.19
N HIS A 50 4.35 4.33 14.37
CA HIS A 50 2.98 4.83 14.42
C HIS A 50 1.93 3.75 14.13
N LEU A 51 2.18 2.87 13.15
CA LEU A 51 1.30 1.73 12.87
C LEU A 51 1.25 0.76 14.07
N LEU A 52 2.43 0.38 14.59
CA LEU A 52 2.56 -0.57 15.68
C LEU A 52 1.93 -0.05 16.99
N CYS A 53 2.07 1.23 17.30
CA CYS A 53 1.42 1.86 18.46
C CYS A 53 -0.12 1.80 18.38
N CYS A 54 -0.67 1.70 17.18
CA CYS A 54 -2.11 1.51 16.94
C CYS A 54 -2.51 0.02 16.81
N GLY A 55 -1.60 -0.92 17.04
CA GLY A 55 -1.86 -2.35 16.86
C GLY A 55 -2.07 -2.76 15.40
N MET A 56 -1.54 -1.97 14.45
CA MET A 56 -1.66 -2.22 13.01
C MET A 56 -0.30 -2.62 12.41
N ILE A 57 -0.34 -3.39 11.33
CA ILE A 57 0.81 -3.73 10.50
C ILE A 57 0.33 -3.89 9.06
N ASP A 58 1.20 -3.55 8.11
CA ASP A 58 0.96 -3.71 6.68
C ASP A 58 2.32 -3.70 5.95
N ASP A 59 2.28 -3.86 4.63
CA ASP A 59 3.47 -3.88 3.77
C ASP A 59 4.14 -2.49 3.68
N ASP A 60 5.38 -2.47 3.19
CA ASP A 60 6.21 -1.26 3.03
C ASP A 60 5.53 -0.15 2.20
N GLN A 61 4.61 -0.52 1.31
CA GLN A 61 3.83 0.36 0.45
C GLN A 61 3.06 1.43 1.22
N ILE A 62 2.33 1.06 2.29
CA ILE A 62 1.60 2.08 3.09
C ILE A 62 2.57 2.96 3.85
N VAL A 63 3.69 2.42 4.29
CA VAL A 63 4.70 3.16 5.06
C VAL A 63 5.33 4.25 4.19
N LEU A 64 5.62 3.96 2.93
CA LEU A 64 6.09 4.95 1.96
C LEU A 64 5.05 6.06 1.70
N GLN A 65 3.76 5.71 1.64
CA GLN A 65 2.67 6.68 1.53
C GLN A 65 2.57 7.56 2.78
N MET A 66 2.72 6.98 3.98
CA MET A 66 2.76 7.73 5.23
C MET A 66 3.94 8.71 5.27
N CYS A 67 5.13 8.29 4.85
CA CYS A 67 6.30 9.17 4.77
C CYS A 67 6.04 10.36 3.83
N ALA A 68 5.46 10.11 2.65
CA ALA A 68 5.15 11.16 1.68
C ALA A 68 4.05 12.12 2.15
N ARG A 69 3.09 11.64 2.98
CA ARG A 69 2.09 12.51 3.61
C ARG A 69 2.68 13.35 4.74
N TRP A 70 3.63 12.80 5.49
CA TRP A 70 4.25 13.45 6.65
C TRP A 70 5.23 14.55 6.23
N ASN A 71 6.09 14.27 5.24
CA ASN A 71 7.13 15.17 4.75
C ASN A 71 6.99 15.42 3.23
N PRO A 72 5.88 16.00 2.72
CA PRO A 72 5.60 16.08 1.28
C PRO A 72 6.68 16.80 0.46
N GLU A 73 7.45 17.71 1.05
CA GLU A 73 8.58 18.40 0.42
C GLU A 73 9.77 17.48 0.10
N HIS A 74 9.85 16.32 0.76
CA HIS A 74 10.92 15.35 0.60
C HIS A 74 10.58 14.20 -0.35
N TYR A 75 9.31 14.05 -0.72
CA TYR A 75 8.79 12.94 -1.51
C TYR A 75 8.07 13.43 -2.77
N ALA A 76 8.50 12.92 -3.92
CA ALA A 76 7.81 13.08 -5.19
C ALA A 76 7.10 11.77 -5.53
N ILE A 77 5.82 11.84 -5.87
CA ILE A 77 5.02 10.68 -6.27
C ILE A 77 4.83 10.76 -7.79
N LEU A 78 5.32 9.75 -8.51
CA LEU A 78 5.14 9.62 -9.96
C LEU A 78 4.16 8.49 -10.28
N PRO A 79 3.26 8.66 -11.26
CA PRO A 79 2.44 7.56 -11.74
C PRO A 79 3.30 6.47 -12.42
N SER A 80 2.95 5.20 -12.21
CA SER A 80 3.64 4.04 -12.81
C SER A 80 2.73 2.82 -12.90
N SER A 81 2.90 1.96 -13.91
CA SER A 81 2.26 0.62 -13.93
C SER A 81 2.95 -0.32 -12.94
N TRP A 82 2.31 -1.46 -12.63
CA TRP A 82 2.97 -2.52 -11.86
C TRP A 82 4.31 -2.95 -12.47
N PHE A 83 5.36 -2.91 -11.64
CA PHE A 83 6.72 -3.37 -11.99
C PHE A 83 7.37 -2.66 -13.18
N SER A 84 6.93 -1.44 -13.52
CA SER A 84 7.58 -0.56 -14.50
C SER A 84 8.29 0.71 -13.97
N PRO A 85 8.62 0.89 -12.67
CA PRO A 85 9.25 2.13 -12.18
C PRO A 85 10.45 2.62 -12.97
N LEU A 86 11.38 1.72 -13.35
CA LEU A 86 12.60 2.11 -14.07
C LEU A 86 12.31 2.65 -15.47
N ARG A 87 11.38 2.01 -16.19
CA ARG A 87 10.94 2.44 -17.52
C ARG A 87 10.23 3.79 -17.44
N ASP A 88 9.38 3.96 -16.44
CA ASP A 88 8.56 5.16 -16.29
C ASP A 88 9.37 6.36 -15.76
N TYR A 89 10.50 6.10 -15.09
CA TYR A 89 11.41 7.14 -14.59
C TYR A 89 12.31 7.75 -15.68
N THR A 90 12.79 6.97 -16.66
CA THR A 90 13.75 7.45 -17.68
C THR A 90 13.11 8.33 -18.75
N GLY A 91 11.78 8.32 -18.88
CA GLY A 91 11.06 9.15 -19.85
C GLY A 91 11.29 8.78 -21.32
N GLU A 92 11.89 7.61 -21.59
CA GLU A 92 12.09 7.08 -22.96
C GLU A 92 10.78 6.61 -23.61
N ALA A 93 9.73 6.39 -22.81
CA ALA A 93 8.37 6.26 -23.32
C ALA A 93 7.84 7.65 -23.71
N SER A 94 7.38 7.79 -24.96
CA SER A 94 6.72 9.01 -25.44
C SER A 94 5.66 9.46 -24.43
N ARG A 95 5.72 10.71 -23.96
CA ARG A 95 4.88 11.27 -22.87
C ARG A 95 3.37 11.20 -23.15
N THR A 96 2.96 10.74 -24.33
CA THR A 96 1.60 10.39 -24.73
C THR A 96 1.12 9.01 -24.27
N GLN A 97 2.00 8.15 -23.72
CA GLN A 97 1.67 6.92 -23.00
C GLN A 97 2.00 7.05 -21.51
N ALA A 98 1.80 8.24 -20.92
CA ALA A 98 1.78 8.35 -19.47
C ALA A 98 0.70 7.37 -18.98
N VAL A 99 1.12 6.29 -18.31
CA VAL A 99 0.21 5.29 -17.75
C VAL A 99 -0.76 6.06 -16.86
N PRO A 100 -2.04 6.22 -17.24
CA PRO A 100 -3.02 6.78 -16.33
C PRO A 100 -3.01 5.89 -15.10
N TYR A 101 -3.11 6.47 -13.91
CA TYR A 101 -3.31 5.68 -12.70
C TYR A 101 -4.35 4.57 -12.95
N GLY A 102 -3.99 3.30 -12.76
CA GLY A 102 -4.96 2.22 -12.66
C GLY A 102 -5.25 1.32 -13.87
N ASP A 103 -4.34 1.11 -14.82
CA ASP A 103 -4.61 0.15 -15.91
C ASP A 103 -4.57 -1.34 -15.49
N ASP A 104 -4.17 -1.67 -14.25
CA ASP A 104 -3.97 -3.05 -13.80
C ASP A 104 -5.05 -3.57 -12.83
N GLU A 105 -6.16 -2.85 -12.60
CA GLU A 105 -7.28 -3.40 -11.84
C GLU A 105 -7.93 -4.53 -12.64
N LYS A 106 -7.56 -5.78 -12.34
CA LYS A 106 -8.23 -6.95 -12.89
C LYS A 106 -9.72 -6.88 -12.54
N THR A 107 -10.58 -6.80 -13.54
CA THR A 107 -12.03 -6.81 -13.35
C THR A 107 -12.46 -8.13 -12.73
N ILE A 108 -12.71 -8.14 -11.42
CA ILE A 108 -13.14 -9.35 -10.70
C ILE A 108 -14.62 -9.61 -11.01
N SER A 109 -14.91 -10.78 -11.60
CA SER A 109 -16.28 -11.19 -11.93
C SER A 109 -17.17 -11.33 -10.67
N ALA A 110 -18.48 -11.14 -10.83
CA ALA A 110 -19.45 -11.33 -9.74
C ALA A 110 -19.34 -12.73 -9.09
N ARG A 111 -19.04 -13.77 -9.88
CA ARG A 111 -18.82 -15.13 -9.39
C ARG A 111 -17.60 -15.22 -8.46
N GLN A 112 -16.49 -14.61 -8.84
CA GLN A 112 -15.28 -14.57 -8.01
C GLN A 112 -15.54 -13.79 -6.72
N ARG A 113 -16.25 -12.65 -6.79
CA ARG A 113 -16.65 -11.88 -5.60
C ARG A 113 -17.51 -12.70 -4.64
N TYR A 114 -18.53 -13.40 -5.15
CA TYR A 114 -19.39 -14.27 -4.34
C TYR A 114 -18.61 -15.44 -3.71
N HIS A 115 -17.72 -16.08 -4.49
CA HIS A 115 -16.87 -17.15 -3.99
C HIS A 115 -15.99 -16.67 -2.83
N TRP A 116 -15.37 -15.49 -2.99
CA TRP A 116 -14.56 -14.86 -1.94
C TRP A 116 -15.39 -14.53 -0.69
N ALA A 117 -16.55 -13.89 -0.84
CA ALA A 117 -17.43 -13.58 0.28
C ALA A 117 -17.83 -14.84 1.09
N LYS A 118 -18.09 -15.96 0.41
CA LYS A 118 -18.36 -17.26 1.04
C LYS A 118 -17.16 -17.77 1.85
N LEU A 119 -15.93 -17.60 1.34
CA LEU A 119 -14.70 -17.96 2.05
C LEU A 119 -14.50 -17.08 3.29
N CYS A 120 -14.68 -15.76 3.16
CA CYS A 120 -14.59 -14.82 4.28
C CYS A 120 -15.60 -15.13 5.39
N LEU A 121 -16.86 -15.43 5.04
CA LEU A 121 -17.88 -15.82 6.01
C LEU A 121 -17.49 -17.11 6.75
N LYS A 122 -17.01 -18.12 6.01
CA LYS A 122 -16.53 -19.38 6.59
C LYS A 122 -15.35 -19.15 7.54
N HIS A 123 -14.41 -18.28 7.18
CA HIS A 123 -13.28 -17.91 8.04
C HIS A 123 -13.75 -17.19 9.31
N SER A 124 -14.65 -16.21 9.16
CA SER A 124 -15.20 -15.43 10.28
C SER A 124 -15.91 -16.33 11.30
N ILE A 125 -16.73 -17.28 10.82
CA ILE A 125 -17.37 -18.28 11.69
C ILE A 125 -16.34 -19.15 12.40
N ARG A 126 -15.26 -19.55 11.72
CA ARG A 126 -14.17 -20.34 12.33
C ARG A 126 -13.47 -19.56 13.44
N GLN A 127 -13.13 -18.29 13.18
CA GLN A 127 -12.50 -17.42 14.18
C GLN A 127 -13.41 -17.18 15.38
N PHE A 128 -14.69 -16.88 15.14
CA PHE A 128 -15.68 -16.72 16.19
C PHE A 128 -15.76 -17.97 17.10
N ARG A 129 -15.85 -19.16 16.50
CA ARG A 129 -15.85 -20.43 17.27
C ARG A 129 -14.56 -20.64 18.05
N HIS A 130 -13.41 -20.24 17.49
CA HIS A 130 -12.13 -20.33 18.17
C HIS A 130 -12.10 -19.41 19.41
N MET A 131 -12.46 -18.14 19.25
CA MET A 131 -12.54 -17.18 20.37
C MET A 131 -13.52 -17.65 21.45
N MET A 132 -14.70 -18.13 21.07
CA MET A 132 -15.68 -18.67 22.02
C MET A 132 -15.08 -19.81 22.86
N ARG A 133 -14.37 -20.75 22.23
CA ARG A 133 -13.70 -21.85 22.96
C ARG A 133 -12.63 -21.34 23.92
N THR A 134 -11.84 -20.35 23.52
CA THR A 134 -10.80 -19.77 24.38
C THR A 134 -11.42 -19.04 25.58
N ILE A 135 -12.53 -18.33 25.39
CA ILE A 135 -13.27 -17.67 26.48
C ILE A 135 -13.95 -18.67 27.42
N THR A 136 -14.38 -19.83 26.92
CA THR A 136 -15.04 -20.85 27.77
C THR A 136 -14.04 -21.67 28.61
N LEU A 137 -12.75 -21.59 28.32
CA LEU A 137 -11.67 -22.32 29.01
C LEU A 137 -10.85 -21.44 29.97
N ALA A 138 -11.14 -20.14 30.02
CA ALA A 138 -10.59 -19.18 30.99
C ALA A 138 -11.62 -18.92 32.09
#